data_AF-A0A646KLV6-F1
#
_entry.id   AF-A0A646KLV6-F1
#
_cell.length_a   1.000
_cell.length_b   1.000
_cell.length_c   1.000
_cell.angle_alpha   90.00
_cell.angle_beta   90.00
_cell.angle_gamma   90.00
#
_symmetry.space_group_name_H-M   'P 1'
#
loop_
_entity.id
_entity.type
_entity.pdbx_description
1 polymer ?
#
loop_
_entity_poly.entity_id
_entity_poly.type
_entity_poly.pdbx_seq_one_letter_code
_entity_poly.pdbx_strand_id
1 'polypeptide(L)'
;VLAGEAVAEERVAELPEWVGLLGGVEPLLGRRALDREADTVRTLRNRSWVVPSELAAVLVSRTPALFHCGVHEVLLATLAGAVASSHQRTGILVDVEGHGREALGDVDLSRTVGWFTSTHPVRLDVTGVCLDDAMTGGPAAGTLVKAVKEQVRAVPGDGLGYELLRYLNSETGPVLEAAPAAQIGFNYLGRFTAGASEGPAQPWELAGETAIGGSVDPEMPVTHVLSAGAA
;
A
#
# COMPACT_ATOMS: atom_id res chain seq x y z
N VAL A 1 -2.26 23.83 -9.93
CA VAL A 1 -2.76 22.55 -10.49
C VAL A 1 -3.35 21.71 -9.37
N LEU A 2 -2.55 21.07 -8.50
CA LEU A 2 -3.07 20.22 -7.41
C LEU A 2 -4.06 20.90 -6.44
N ALA A 3 -3.78 22.14 -6.01
CA ALA A 3 -4.72 22.89 -5.17
C ALA A 3 -6.06 23.19 -5.86
N GLY A 4 -6.07 23.26 -7.19
CA GLY A 4 -7.30 23.40 -7.98
C GLY A 4 -8.06 22.07 -8.09
N GLU A 5 -7.34 20.97 -8.31
CA GLU A 5 -7.91 19.61 -8.29
C GLU A 5 -8.57 19.28 -6.96
N ALA A 6 -7.95 19.68 -5.85
CA ALA A 6 -8.46 19.42 -4.49
C ALA A 6 -9.84 20.04 -4.21
N VAL A 7 -10.24 21.09 -4.95
CA VAL A 7 -11.53 21.78 -4.82
C VAL A 7 -12.44 21.56 -6.02
N ALA A 8 -12.03 20.76 -7.01
CA ALA A 8 -12.86 20.42 -8.15
C ALA A 8 -14.09 19.61 -7.71
N GLU A 9 -15.24 19.87 -8.33
CA GLU A 9 -16.51 19.24 -7.94
C GLU A 9 -16.45 17.72 -7.98
N GLU A 10 -15.86 17.15 -9.04
CA GLU A 10 -15.65 15.71 -9.20
C GLU A 10 -14.81 15.13 -8.05
N ARG A 11 -13.80 15.89 -7.59
CA ARG A 11 -12.91 15.45 -6.53
C ARG A 11 -13.57 15.51 -5.16
N VAL A 12 -14.28 16.61 -4.87
CA VAL A 12 -15.05 16.76 -3.62
C VAL A 12 -16.17 15.71 -3.53
N ALA A 13 -16.74 15.30 -4.66
CA ALA A 13 -17.76 14.25 -4.72
C ALA A 13 -17.25 12.87 -4.24
N GLU A 14 -15.94 12.62 -4.23
CA GLU A 14 -15.37 11.37 -3.70
C GLU A 14 -15.42 11.29 -2.15
N LEU A 15 -15.59 12.42 -1.44
CA LEU A 15 -15.50 12.47 0.03
C LEU A 15 -16.38 11.43 0.75
N PRO A 16 -17.68 11.25 0.40
CA PRO A 16 -18.52 10.26 1.07
C PRO A 16 -18.02 8.82 0.88
N GLU A 17 -17.45 8.52 -0.29
CA GLU A 17 -16.87 7.20 -0.58
C GLU A 17 -15.60 6.97 0.26
N TRP A 18 -14.73 7.97 0.37
CA TRP A 18 -13.55 7.91 1.24
C TRP A 18 -13.93 7.72 2.72
N VAL A 19 -14.90 8.47 3.22
CA VAL A 19 -15.39 8.31 4.60
C VAL A 19 -16.00 6.92 4.81
N GLY A 20 -16.75 6.41 3.84
CA GLY A 20 -17.30 5.06 3.86
C GLY A 20 -16.23 3.97 3.90
N LEU A 21 -15.17 4.12 3.09
CA LEU A 21 -14.02 3.21 3.03
C LEU A 21 -13.25 3.18 4.35
N LEU A 22 -12.96 4.35 4.93
CA LEU A 22 -12.26 4.45 6.23
C LEU A 22 -13.08 3.83 7.36
N GLY A 23 -14.41 3.95 7.29
CA GLY A 23 -15.33 3.38 8.27
C GLY A 23 -15.30 4.11 9.62
N GLY A 24 -15.87 3.49 10.65
CA GLY A 24 -16.07 4.14 11.95
C GLY A 24 -14.99 3.87 13.01
N VAL A 25 -14.39 2.67 13.01
CA VAL A 25 -13.37 2.27 13.99
C VAL A 25 -12.34 1.39 13.30
N GLU A 26 -11.06 1.66 13.57
CA GLU A 26 -9.94 0.78 13.26
C GLU A 26 -9.33 0.26 14.59
N PRO A 27 -9.63 -0.98 15.01
CA PRO A 27 -9.07 -1.56 16.22
C PRO A 27 -7.54 -1.56 16.23
N LEU A 28 -6.93 -1.36 17.40
CA LEU A 28 -5.47 -1.33 17.53
C LEU A 28 -4.86 -2.67 17.11
N LEU A 29 -3.84 -2.59 16.25
CA LEU A 29 -2.99 -3.73 15.89
C LEU A 29 -1.96 -4.00 16.99
N GLY A 30 -1.42 -2.93 17.57
CA GLY A 30 -0.51 -2.97 18.71
C GLY A 30 -1.21 -2.91 20.07
N ARG A 31 -0.40 -2.79 21.13
CA ARG A 31 -0.91 -2.64 22.51
C ARG A 31 -1.42 -1.23 22.84
N ARG A 32 -0.97 -0.23 22.08
CA ARG A 32 -1.32 1.19 22.18
C ARG A 32 -1.19 1.84 20.80
N ALA A 33 -1.74 3.04 20.64
CA ALA A 33 -1.42 3.90 19.50
C ALA A 33 0.06 4.28 19.49
N LEU A 34 0.58 4.64 18.31
CA LEU A 34 1.94 5.14 18.15
C LEU A 34 2.15 6.45 18.92
N ASP A 35 3.31 6.57 19.54
CA ASP A 35 3.81 7.75 20.22
C ASP A 35 4.88 8.39 19.33
N ARG A 36 4.64 9.62 18.87
CA ARG A 36 5.55 10.30 17.94
C ARG A 36 6.92 10.59 18.52
N GLU A 37 7.06 10.69 19.84
CA GLU A 37 8.35 10.96 20.47
C GLU A 37 9.14 9.68 20.73
N ALA A 38 8.45 8.57 21.04
CA ALA A 38 9.09 7.31 21.41
C ALA A 38 9.22 6.31 20.25
N ASP A 39 8.24 6.24 19.35
CA ASP A 39 8.18 5.30 18.25
C ASP A 39 8.80 5.93 16.99
N THR A 40 10.13 5.94 16.97
CA THR A 40 10.92 6.50 15.86
C THR A 40 11.59 5.39 15.05
N VAL A 41 12.13 5.74 13.89
CA VAL A 41 12.90 4.82 13.02
C VAL A 41 13.99 4.09 13.81
N ARG A 42 14.63 4.75 14.79
CA ARG A 42 15.63 4.14 15.67
C ARG A 42 15.12 2.87 16.39
N THR A 43 13.84 2.83 16.73
CA THR A 43 13.21 1.73 17.48
C THR A 43 12.60 0.64 16.58
N LEU A 44 12.57 0.89 15.26
CA LEU A 44 11.99 -0.01 14.27
C LEU A 44 12.78 -1.32 14.20
N ARG A 45 12.05 -2.43 14.05
CA ARG A 45 12.63 -3.76 13.82
C ARG A 45 12.22 -4.24 12.44
N ASN A 46 13.20 -4.65 11.64
CA ASN A 46 12.95 -5.19 10.31
C ASN A 46 13.11 -6.72 10.30
N ARG A 47 12.24 -7.39 9.55
CA ARG A 47 12.31 -8.81 9.21
C ARG A 47 12.06 -8.94 7.72
N SER A 48 12.94 -9.63 7.03
CA SER A 48 12.82 -9.92 5.60
C SER A 48 12.97 -11.42 5.34
N TRP A 49 12.32 -11.86 4.27
CA TRP A 49 12.37 -13.23 3.78
C TRP A 49 12.52 -13.21 2.27
N VAL A 50 13.30 -14.14 1.74
CA VAL A 50 13.46 -14.32 0.29
C VAL A 50 12.64 -15.54 -0.12
N VAL A 51 11.75 -15.33 -1.09
CA VAL A 51 10.94 -16.40 -1.67
C VAL A 51 11.73 -17.02 -2.83
N PRO A 52 11.77 -18.36 -2.97
CA PRO A 52 12.41 -19.03 -4.10
C PRO A 52 11.90 -18.51 -5.45
N SER A 53 12.78 -18.48 -6.45
CA SER A 53 12.51 -17.93 -7.80
C SER A 53 11.28 -18.54 -8.45
N GLU A 54 11.05 -19.83 -8.25
CA GLU A 54 9.93 -20.56 -8.85
C GLU A 54 8.59 -20.08 -8.26
N LEU A 55 8.56 -19.84 -6.95
CA LEU A 55 7.39 -19.31 -6.25
C LEU A 55 7.18 -17.83 -6.55
N ALA A 56 8.26 -17.05 -6.58
CA ALA A 56 8.20 -15.64 -6.98
C ALA A 56 7.61 -15.50 -8.40
N ALA A 57 8.04 -16.32 -9.36
CA ALA A 57 7.50 -16.33 -10.73
C ALA A 57 6.00 -16.67 -10.79
N VAL A 58 5.52 -17.57 -9.92
CA VAL A 58 4.07 -17.83 -9.79
C VAL A 58 3.36 -16.58 -9.28
N LEU A 59 3.86 -15.99 -8.19
CA LEU A 59 3.26 -14.84 -7.51
C LEU A 59 3.21 -13.59 -8.38
N VAL A 60 4.29 -13.27 -9.09
CA VAL A 60 4.41 -12.01 -9.85
C VAL A 60 4.00 -12.13 -11.32
N SER A 61 3.66 -13.33 -11.81
CA SER A 61 3.29 -13.52 -13.22
C SER A 61 2.08 -14.42 -13.43
N ARG A 62 2.10 -15.66 -12.93
CA ARG A 62 1.00 -16.61 -13.20
C ARG A 62 -0.28 -16.24 -12.47
N THR A 63 -0.20 -15.92 -11.17
CA THR A 63 -1.38 -15.58 -10.37
C THR A 63 -2.07 -14.29 -10.88
N PRO A 64 -1.35 -13.16 -11.09
CA PRO A 64 -1.96 -11.95 -11.65
C PRO A 64 -2.67 -12.21 -12.98
N ALA A 65 -2.07 -13.00 -13.87
CA ALA A 65 -2.66 -13.35 -15.16
C ALA A 65 -3.95 -14.19 -15.02
N LEU A 66 -4.00 -15.16 -14.10
CA LEU A 66 -5.18 -16.02 -13.88
C LEU A 66 -6.34 -15.27 -13.22
N PHE A 67 -6.05 -14.28 -12.37
CA PHE A 67 -7.06 -13.51 -11.65
C PHE A 67 -7.39 -12.16 -12.31
N HIS A 68 -6.70 -11.84 -13.42
CA HIS A 68 -6.81 -10.57 -14.13
C HIS A 68 -6.62 -9.37 -13.19
N CYS A 69 -5.54 -9.39 -12.40
CA CYS A 69 -5.15 -8.33 -11.48
C CYS A 69 -3.66 -8.02 -11.63
N GLY A 70 -3.16 -7.03 -10.89
CA GLY A 70 -1.74 -6.79 -10.71
C GLY A 70 -1.12 -7.67 -9.62
N VAL A 71 0.18 -7.47 -9.41
CA VAL A 71 0.95 -8.11 -8.33
C VAL A 71 0.53 -7.56 -6.97
N HIS A 72 0.22 -6.26 -6.90
CA HIS A 72 -0.11 -5.59 -5.65
C HIS A 72 -1.39 -6.15 -5.01
N GLU A 73 -2.43 -6.49 -5.78
CA GLU A 73 -3.65 -7.10 -5.23
C GLU A 73 -3.38 -8.51 -4.67
N VAL A 74 -2.48 -9.27 -5.29
CA VAL A 74 -2.07 -10.60 -4.79
C VAL A 74 -1.34 -10.44 -3.46
N LEU A 75 -0.39 -9.50 -3.37
CA LEU A 75 0.36 -9.22 -2.15
C LEU A 75 -0.55 -8.69 -1.03
N LEU A 76 -1.44 -7.75 -1.34
CA LEU A 76 -2.44 -7.25 -0.39
C LEU A 76 -3.38 -8.36 0.11
N ALA A 77 -3.76 -9.30 -0.77
CA ALA A 77 -4.56 -10.46 -0.36
C ALA A 77 -3.82 -11.34 0.65
N THR A 78 -2.52 -11.59 0.43
CA THR A 78 -1.70 -12.35 1.39
C THR A 78 -1.50 -11.61 2.71
N LEU A 79 -1.30 -10.29 2.67
CA LEU A 79 -1.17 -9.45 3.86
C LEU A 79 -2.47 -9.44 4.67
N ALA A 80 -3.61 -9.23 4.01
CA ALA A 80 -4.93 -9.23 4.65
C ALA A 80 -5.21 -10.57 5.33
N GLY A 81 -5.01 -11.69 4.62
CA GLY A 81 -5.20 -13.03 5.20
C GLY A 81 -4.29 -13.30 6.40
N ALA A 82 -3.01 -12.93 6.31
CA ALA A 82 -2.04 -13.14 7.39
C ALA A 82 -2.37 -12.31 8.64
N VAL A 83 -2.69 -11.03 8.47
CA VAL A 83 -3.01 -10.14 9.59
C VAL A 83 -4.34 -10.55 10.24
N ALA A 84 -5.36 -10.82 9.42
CA ALA A 84 -6.68 -11.27 9.86
C ALA A 84 -6.59 -12.57 10.68
N SER A 85 -5.85 -13.57 10.18
CA SER A 85 -5.61 -14.84 10.88
C SER A 85 -4.88 -14.62 12.21
N SER A 86 -3.79 -13.84 12.21
CA SER A 86 -2.98 -13.63 13.41
C SER A 86 -3.67 -12.80 14.51
N HIS A 87 -4.60 -11.91 14.15
CA HIS A 87 -5.26 -11.01 15.10
C HIS A 87 -6.74 -11.37 15.34
N GLN A 88 -7.22 -12.47 14.75
CA GLN A 88 -8.63 -12.89 14.82
C GLN A 88 -9.60 -11.77 14.41
N ARG A 89 -9.28 -11.07 13.32
CA ARG A 89 -10.09 -9.99 12.77
C ARG A 89 -10.56 -10.33 11.37
N THR A 90 -11.65 -9.73 10.94
CA THR A 90 -12.21 -9.96 9.60
C THR A 90 -11.85 -8.87 8.59
N GLY A 91 -11.27 -7.75 9.02
CA GLY A 91 -10.79 -6.74 8.09
C GLY A 91 -9.75 -5.80 8.67
N ILE A 92 -9.00 -5.18 7.76
CA ILE A 92 -7.89 -4.28 8.03
C ILE A 92 -7.99 -3.02 7.17
N LEU A 93 -7.47 -1.90 7.67
CA LEU A 93 -7.24 -0.69 6.91
C LEU A 93 -5.74 -0.56 6.62
N VAL A 94 -5.40 -0.42 5.34
CA VAL A 94 -4.01 -0.38 4.86
C VAL A 94 -3.80 0.87 4.03
N ASP A 95 -2.78 1.65 4.35
CA ASP A 95 -2.29 2.71 3.47
C ASP A 95 -1.42 2.08 2.38
N VAL A 96 -1.79 2.29 1.11
CA VAL A 96 -1.09 1.74 -0.05
C VAL A 96 -0.33 2.86 -0.74
N GLU A 97 0.98 2.68 -0.88
CA GLU A 97 1.84 3.59 -1.63
C GLU A 97 1.77 3.30 -3.13
N GLY A 98 1.52 4.37 -3.90
CA GLY A 98 1.56 4.40 -5.35
C GLY A 98 2.73 5.25 -5.85
N HIS A 99 2.96 5.21 -7.16
CA HIS A 99 4.03 6.00 -7.79
C HIS A 99 3.69 7.50 -7.83
N GLY A 100 2.40 7.84 -7.74
CA GLY A 100 1.82 9.18 -7.79
C GLY A 100 2.17 9.99 -9.05
N ARG A 101 2.29 9.28 -10.18
CA ARG A 101 2.50 9.85 -11.52
C ARG A 101 1.25 9.73 -12.39
N GLU A 102 0.08 9.73 -11.75
CA GLU A 102 -1.20 9.73 -12.45
C GLU A 102 -1.32 10.96 -13.34
N ALA A 103 -2.00 10.82 -14.47
CA ALA A 103 -2.12 11.88 -15.46
C ALA A 103 -2.96 13.03 -14.89
N LEU A 104 -2.36 14.22 -14.79
CA LEU A 104 -3.03 15.44 -14.35
C LEU A 104 -3.08 16.41 -15.53
N GLY A 105 -4.18 16.36 -16.28
CA GLY A 105 -4.30 17.04 -17.57
C GLY A 105 -3.20 16.55 -18.53
N ASP A 106 -2.52 17.49 -19.18
CA ASP A 106 -1.48 17.19 -20.18
C ASP A 106 -0.05 17.11 -19.61
N VAL A 107 0.11 16.93 -18.29
CA VAL A 107 1.43 16.90 -17.64
C VAL A 107 2.11 15.54 -17.81
N ASP A 108 3.22 15.49 -18.54
CA ASP A 108 4.08 14.31 -18.63
C ASP A 108 5.12 14.29 -17.50
N LEU A 109 4.95 13.36 -16.56
CA LEU A 109 5.88 13.13 -15.46
C LEU A 109 6.87 11.99 -15.72
N SER A 110 6.86 11.33 -16.88
CA SER A 110 7.61 10.09 -17.13
C SER A 110 9.13 10.19 -16.90
N ARG A 111 9.71 11.39 -17.04
CA ARG A 111 11.15 11.66 -16.88
C ARG A 111 11.48 12.67 -15.77
N THR A 112 10.51 13.01 -14.93
CA THR A 112 10.68 14.03 -13.88
C THR A 112 11.20 13.42 -12.59
N VAL A 113 12.31 13.95 -12.07
CA VAL A 113 12.86 13.56 -10.77
C VAL A 113 12.21 14.40 -9.68
N GLY A 114 11.72 13.74 -8.63
CA GLY A 114 11.05 14.37 -7.50
C GLY A 114 10.39 13.31 -6.62
N TRP A 115 9.86 13.75 -5.47
CA TRP A 115 9.07 12.89 -4.59
C TRP A 115 7.61 12.93 -5.05
N PHE A 116 7.19 11.89 -5.76
CA PHE A 116 5.83 11.76 -6.31
C PHE A 116 4.98 10.72 -5.59
N THR A 117 5.54 9.93 -4.68
CA THR A 117 4.81 8.88 -3.95
C THR A 117 3.48 9.41 -3.43
N SER A 118 2.41 8.76 -3.83
CA SER A 118 1.07 8.99 -3.30
C SER A 118 0.70 7.87 -2.33
N THR A 119 -0.14 8.17 -1.35
CA THR A 119 -0.62 7.19 -0.38
C THR A 119 -2.13 7.28 -0.26
N HIS A 120 -2.84 6.16 -0.38
CA HIS A 120 -4.28 6.13 -0.15
C HIS A 120 -4.69 4.90 0.67
N PRO A 121 -5.74 5.01 1.49
CA PRO A 121 -6.23 3.91 2.29
C PRO A 121 -7.02 2.92 1.44
N VAL A 122 -6.90 1.63 1.77
CA VAL A 122 -7.71 0.54 1.27
C VAL A 122 -8.22 -0.29 2.44
N ARG A 123 -9.54 -0.45 2.50
CA ARG A 123 -10.20 -1.34 3.46
C ARG A 123 -10.28 -2.74 2.85
N LEU A 124 -9.71 -3.72 3.54
CA LEU A 124 -9.70 -5.11 3.11
C LEU A 124 -10.44 -5.98 4.12
N ASP A 125 -11.59 -6.48 3.71
CA ASP A 125 -12.45 -7.40 4.44
C ASP A 125 -12.30 -8.81 3.84
N VAL A 126 -12.03 -9.78 4.71
CA VAL A 126 -11.86 -11.20 4.39
C VAL A 126 -12.98 -12.06 4.98
N THR A 127 -14.07 -11.44 5.46
CA THR A 127 -15.27 -12.12 5.96
C THR A 127 -15.77 -13.14 4.94
N GLY A 128 -16.09 -14.34 5.41
CA GLY A 128 -16.59 -15.43 4.58
C GLY A 128 -15.51 -16.24 3.85
N VAL A 129 -14.22 -15.88 3.98
CA VAL A 129 -13.10 -16.71 3.54
C VAL A 129 -12.65 -17.60 4.69
N CYS A 130 -12.57 -18.92 4.45
CA CYS A 130 -11.89 -19.83 5.38
C CYS A 130 -10.38 -19.60 5.28
N LEU A 131 -9.81 -18.84 6.22
CA LEU A 131 -8.39 -18.47 6.18
C LEU A 131 -7.47 -19.66 6.39
N ASP A 132 -7.85 -20.62 7.24
CA ASP A 132 -7.07 -21.85 7.45
C ASP A 132 -6.93 -22.64 6.14
N ASP A 133 -8.02 -22.81 5.38
CA ASP A 133 -7.97 -23.45 4.07
C ASP A 133 -7.14 -22.61 3.09
N ALA A 134 -7.35 -21.29 3.05
CA ALA A 134 -6.62 -20.38 2.17
C ALA A 134 -5.10 -20.44 2.40
N MET A 135 -4.65 -20.60 3.65
CA MET A 135 -3.23 -20.75 4.00
C MET A 135 -2.62 -22.07 3.52
N THR A 136 -3.43 -23.12 3.35
CA THR A 136 -3.00 -24.38 2.72
C THR A 136 -3.07 -24.37 1.19
N GLY A 137 -3.67 -23.33 0.61
CA GLY A 137 -3.85 -23.15 -0.83
C GLY A 137 -5.25 -23.55 -1.33
N GLY A 138 -5.36 -23.85 -2.62
CA GLY A 138 -6.62 -24.32 -3.22
C GLY A 138 -7.68 -23.23 -3.43
N PRO A 139 -8.97 -23.60 -3.52
CA PRO A 139 -10.04 -22.67 -3.91
C PRO A 139 -10.22 -21.48 -2.95
N ALA A 140 -10.04 -21.68 -1.65
CA ALA A 140 -10.17 -20.62 -0.65
C ALA A 140 -9.15 -19.48 -0.85
N ALA A 141 -7.91 -19.83 -1.23
CA ALA A 141 -6.89 -18.83 -1.60
C ALA A 141 -7.33 -18.01 -2.83
N GLY A 142 -7.95 -18.65 -3.81
CA GLY A 142 -8.51 -17.96 -4.98
C GLY A 142 -9.68 -17.03 -4.61
N THR A 143 -10.54 -17.44 -3.67
CA THR A 143 -11.61 -16.58 -3.15
C THR A 143 -11.04 -15.36 -2.44
N LEU A 144 -9.98 -15.52 -1.64
CA LEU A 144 -9.30 -14.42 -0.96
C LEU A 144 -8.74 -13.39 -1.95
N VAL A 145 -8.02 -13.86 -2.98
CA VAL A 145 -7.46 -12.99 -4.03
C VAL A 145 -8.57 -12.22 -4.75
N LYS A 146 -9.68 -12.88 -5.09
CA LYS A 146 -10.83 -12.23 -5.73
C LYS A 146 -11.46 -11.18 -4.83
N ALA A 147 -11.71 -11.51 -3.57
CA ALA A 147 -12.34 -10.59 -2.61
C ALA A 147 -11.49 -9.33 -2.42
N VAL A 148 -10.18 -9.46 -2.26
CA VAL A 148 -9.28 -8.32 -2.09
C VAL A 148 -9.13 -7.53 -3.38
N LYS A 149 -8.99 -8.20 -4.53
CA LYS A 149 -8.93 -7.54 -5.84
C LYS A 149 -10.11 -6.60 -6.08
N GLU A 150 -11.34 -7.07 -5.85
CA GLU A 150 -12.52 -6.23 -6.09
C GLU A 150 -12.60 -5.06 -5.10
N GLN A 151 -12.08 -5.21 -3.87
CA GLN A 151 -12.01 -4.11 -2.89
C GLN A 151 -10.94 -3.07 -3.25
N VAL A 152 -9.77 -3.50 -3.72
CA VAL A 152 -8.75 -2.58 -4.25
C VAL A 152 -9.28 -1.80 -5.45
N ARG A 153 -10.10 -2.42 -6.30
CA ARG A 153 -10.74 -1.76 -7.44
C ARG A 153 -11.88 -0.82 -7.07
N ALA A 154 -12.41 -0.94 -5.86
CA ALA A 154 -13.47 -0.07 -5.34
C ALA A 154 -12.91 1.19 -4.68
N VAL A 155 -11.58 1.40 -4.70
CA VAL A 155 -10.97 2.65 -4.29
C VAL A 155 -11.54 3.80 -5.13
N PRO A 156 -11.96 4.93 -4.52
CA PRO A 156 -12.53 6.04 -5.25
C PRO A 156 -11.57 6.63 -6.29
N GLY A 157 -12.07 6.84 -7.50
CA GLY A 157 -11.35 7.48 -8.60
C GLY A 157 -10.03 6.77 -8.94
N ASP A 158 -8.95 7.55 -8.92
CA ASP A 158 -7.57 7.14 -9.16
C ASP A 158 -6.76 6.95 -7.86
N GLY A 159 -7.42 7.06 -6.69
CA GLY A 159 -6.78 7.05 -5.38
C GLY A 159 -6.02 8.32 -5.01
N LEU A 160 -5.64 9.17 -5.98
CA LEU A 160 -4.95 10.45 -5.73
C LEU A 160 -5.80 11.40 -4.90
N GLY A 161 -7.13 11.29 -5.06
CA GLY A 161 -8.06 12.19 -4.41
C GLY A 161 -8.02 12.18 -2.90
N TYR A 162 -7.62 11.08 -2.27
CA TYR A 162 -7.52 11.00 -0.82
C TYR A 162 -6.60 12.09 -0.25
N GLU A 163 -5.37 12.18 -0.74
CA GLU A 163 -4.39 13.14 -0.21
C GLU A 163 -4.70 14.58 -0.62
N LEU A 164 -5.29 14.78 -1.81
CA LEU A 164 -5.77 16.09 -2.24
C LEU A 164 -6.85 16.60 -1.28
N LEU A 165 -7.87 15.78 -1.00
CA LEU A 165 -8.96 16.12 -0.09
C LEU A 165 -8.48 16.25 1.36
N ARG A 166 -7.55 15.40 1.81
CA ARG A 166 -7.07 15.39 3.19
C ARG A 166 -6.16 16.57 3.50
N TYR A 167 -5.23 16.90 2.60
CA TYR A 167 -4.13 17.83 2.90
C TYR A 167 -4.22 19.17 2.18
N LEU A 168 -4.92 19.26 1.04
CA LEU A 168 -4.96 20.48 0.23
C LEU A 168 -6.33 21.17 0.20
N ASN A 169 -7.38 20.54 0.73
CA ASN A 169 -8.71 21.13 0.82
C ASN A 169 -9.08 21.41 2.29
N SER A 170 -9.35 22.68 2.60
CA SER A 170 -9.64 23.15 3.97
C SER A 170 -11.00 22.71 4.51
N GLU A 171 -11.94 22.35 3.64
CA GLU A 171 -13.29 21.90 4.04
C GLU A 171 -13.32 20.39 4.29
N THR A 172 -12.69 19.61 3.40
CA THR A 172 -12.69 18.14 3.49
C THR A 172 -11.58 17.59 4.39
N GLY A 173 -10.48 18.32 4.53
CA GLY A 173 -9.32 17.92 5.32
C GLY A 173 -9.65 17.54 6.77
N PRO A 174 -10.34 18.41 7.54
CA PRO A 174 -10.73 18.09 8.92
C PRO A 174 -11.63 16.87 9.06
N VAL A 175 -12.48 16.59 8.06
CA VAL A 175 -13.37 15.42 8.06
C VAL A 175 -12.57 14.13 7.93
N LEU A 176 -11.61 14.10 7.00
CA LEU A 176 -10.73 12.95 6.79
C LEU A 176 -9.72 12.80 7.93
N GLU A 177 -9.25 13.90 8.52
CA GLU A 177 -8.37 13.87 9.69
C GLU A 177 -9.02 13.21 10.91
N ALA A 178 -10.31 13.45 11.13
CA ALA A 178 -11.08 12.87 12.22
C ALA A 178 -11.46 11.38 12.00
N ALA A 179 -11.35 10.88 10.78
CA ALA A 179 -11.66 9.49 10.44
C ALA A 179 -10.55 8.53 10.89
N PRO A 180 -10.83 7.21 11.03
CA PRO A 180 -9.83 6.23 11.39
C PRO A 180 -8.63 6.23 10.43
N ALA A 181 -7.42 6.12 10.97
CA ALA A 181 -6.18 6.03 10.20
C ALA A 181 -5.71 4.57 10.09
N ALA A 182 -5.07 4.22 8.98
CA ALA A 182 -4.45 2.91 8.82
C ALA A 182 -3.29 2.74 9.81
N GLN A 183 -3.16 1.54 10.37
CA GLN A 183 -2.00 1.16 11.19
C GLN A 183 -0.98 0.36 10.38
N ILE A 184 -1.31 0.03 9.13
CA ILE A 184 -0.49 -0.78 8.24
C ILE A 184 -0.19 0.05 7.01
N GLY A 185 1.09 0.20 6.69
CA GLY A 185 1.55 0.75 5.41
C GLY A 185 1.99 -0.39 4.49
N PHE A 186 1.69 -0.28 3.20
CA PHE A 186 2.08 -1.25 2.19
C PHE A 186 2.72 -0.57 0.97
N ASN A 187 3.88 -1.06 0.54
CA ASN A 187 4.53 -0.62 -0.68
C ASN A 187 5.09 -1.81 -1.48
N TYR A 188 4.77 -1.85 -2.78
CA TYR A 188 5.39 -2.76 -3.73
C TYR A 188 6.30 -1.98 -4.66
N LEU A 189 7.61 -2.16 -4.50
CA LEU A 189 8.63 -1.43 -5.24
C LEU A 189 8.74 -1.84 -6.71
N GLY A 190 8.03 -2.90 -7.11
CA GLY A 190 8.08 -3.44 -8.45
C GLY A 190 9.18 -4.47 -8.61
N ARG A 191 9.56 -4.72 -9.86
CA ARG A 191 10.61 -5.68 -10.21
C ARG A 191 11.81 -4.94 -10.73
N PHE A 192 12.94 -5.18 -10.10
CA PHE A 192 14.21 -4.64 -10.54
C PHE A 192 14.96 -5.70 -11.36
N THR A 193 15.48 -5.32 -12.52
CA THR A 193 16.49 -6.13 -13.18
C THR A 193 17.78 -5.97 -12.38
N ALA A 194 18.03 -6.88 -11.44
CA ALA A 194 19.33 -7.02 -10.79
C ALA A 194 20.33 -7.57 -11.82
N GLY A 195 20.75 -6.72 -12.75
CA GLY A 195 21.90 -6.98 -13.59
C GLY A 195 23.10 -6.38 -12.89
N ALA A 196 23.69 -7.10 -11.93
CA ALA A 196 25.12 -6.92 -11.72
C ALA A 196 25.76 -7.42 -13.01
N SER A 197 26.01 -6.50 -13.95
CA SER A 197 26.70 -6.89 -15.16
C SER A 197 28.08 -7.37 -14.74
N GLU A 198 28.54 -8.53 -15.23
CA GLU A 198 29.95 -8.91 -15.10
C GLU A 198 30.78 -7.89 -15.91
N GLY A 199 31.10 -6.75 -15.30
CA GLY A 199 31.66 -5.60 -15.97
C GLY A 199 31.76 -4.36 -15.07
N PRO A 200 32.36 -3.27 -15.57
CA PRO A 200 32.41 -2.00 -14.85
C PRO A 200 30.99 -1.43 -14.67
N ALA A 201 30.73 -0.86 -13.49
CA ALA A 201 29.46 -0.23 -13.16
C ALA A 201 29.04 0.77 -14.25
N GLN A 202 27.82 0.66 -14.73
CA GLN A 202 27.24 1.56 -15.72
C GLN A 202 26.53 2.74 -15.03
N PRO A 203 26.46 3.92 -15.68
CA PRO A 203 25.62 5.01 -15.20
C PRO A 203 24.17 4.53 -15.00
N TRP A 204 23.59 4.82 -13.83
CA TRP A 204 22.22 4.43 -13.45
C TRP A 204 22.02 2.92 -13.21
N GLU A 205 23.10 2.16 -12.98
CA GLU A 205 23.02 0.79 -12.47
C GLU A 205 22.69 0.77 -10.97
N LEU A 206 21.88 -0.21 -10.54
CA LEU A 206 21.58 -0.42 -9.13
C LEU A 206 22.86 -0.79 -8.37
N ALA A 207 23.12 -0.09 -7.26
CA ALA A 207 24.28 -0.35 -6.41
C ALA A 207 24.09 -1.62 -5.54
N GLY A 208 24.14 -2.79 -6.19
CA GLY A 208 24.11 -4.10 -5.55
C GLY A 208 22.84 -4.41 -4.74
N GLU A 209 22.96 -5.33 -3.79
CA GLU A 209 21.85 -5.78 -2.91
C GLU A 209 21.34 -4.69 -1.95
N THR A 210 22.08 -3.58 -1.80
CA THR A 210 21.71 -2.41 -1.00
C THR A 210 20.88 -1.37 -1.75
N ALA A 211 20.57 -1.61 -3.03
CA ALA A 211 19.89 -0.63 -3.86
C ALA A 211 18.41 -0.40 -3.48
N ILE A 212 17.86 -1.26 -2.61
CA ILE A 212 16.49 -1.17 -2.12
C ILE A 212 16.52 -0.60 -0.70
N GLY A 213 16.12 0.66 -0.56
CA GLY A 213 16.10 1.40 0.69
C GLY A 213 16.85 2.73 0.59
N GLY A 214 16.49 3.68 1.46
CA GLY A 214 17.15 4.99 1.58
C GLY A 214 17.68 5.23 3.00
N SER A 215 18.46 6.28 3.18
CA SER A 215 18.79 6.78 4.51
C SER A 215 17.58 7.52 5.07
N VAL A 216 17.07 7.07 6.21
CA VAL A 216 15.98 7.73 6.94
C VAL A 216 16.55 8.28 8.25
N ASP A 217 16.11 9.47 8.68
CA ASP A 217 16.51 10.04 9.96
C ASP A 217 16.08 9.11 11.10
N PRO A 218 16.99 8.64 11.98
CA PRO A 218 16.64 7.81 13.12
C PRO A 218 15.59 8.42 14.05
N GLU A 219 15.49 9.75 14.14
CA GLU A 219 14.53 10.44 14.99
C GLU A 219 13.17 10.65 14.31
N MET A 220 13.04 10.30 13.03
CA MET A 220 11.76 10.42 12.34
C MET A 220 10.73 9.50 13.01
N PRO A 221 9.54 10.02 13.38
CA PRO A 221 8.46 9.19 13.90
C PRO A 221 8.01 8.18 12.84
N VAL A 222 7.76 6.93 13.24
CA VAL A 222 7.15 5.95 12.33
C VAL A 222 5.67 6.31 12.11
N THR A 223 5.18 6.08 10.90
CA THR A 223 3.80 6.41 10.50
C THR A 223 2.83 5.25 10.72
N HIS A 224 3.34 4.02 10.69
CA HIS A 224 2.54 2.80 10.77
C HIS A 224 3.12 1.84 11.81
N VAL A 225 2.24 1.07 12.46
CA VAL A 225 2.62 0.02 13.43
C VAL A 225 3.30 -1.14 12.71
N LEU A 226 2.84 -1.45 11.49
CA LEU A 226 3.42 -2.44 10.61
C LEU A 226 3.60 -1.83 9.22
N SER A 227 4.83 -1.82 8.73
CA SER A 227 5.11 -1.53 7.32
C SER A 227 5.46 -2.84 6.61
N ALA A 228 4.67 -3.19 5.60
CA ALA A 228 4.90 -4.35 4.77
C ALA A 228 5.36 -3.90 3.38
N GLY A 229 6.34 -4.60 2.80
CA GLY A 229 6.77 -4.30 1.45
C GLY A 229 7.35 -5.50 0.73
N ALA A 230 7.40 -5.40 -0.59
CA ALA A 230 7.97 -6.41 -1.47
C ALA A 230 8.70 -5.75 -2.64
N ALA A 231 9.72 -6.43 -3.16
CA ALA A 231 10.57 -6.00 -4.28
C ALA A 231 11.15 -7.22 -5.01
#